data_AF-A0A9N7N6N4-F1
#
_entry.id   AF-A0A9N7N6N4-F1
#
_cell.length_a   1.000
_cell.length_b   1.000
_cell.length_c   1.000
_cell.angle_alpha   90.00
_cell.angle_beta   90.00
_cell.angle_gamma   90.00
#
_symmetry.space_group_name_H-M   'P 1'
#
loop_
_entity.id
_entity.type
_entity.pdbx_description
1 polymer ?
#
loop_
_entity_poly.entity_id
_entity_poly.type
_entity_poly.pdbx_seq_one_letter_code
_entity_poly.pdbx_strand_id
1 'polypeptide(L)'
;MDIIIKETNGKSFSVVHDMVLTTFTCSCKHFELYGWLCRHVFVVLKDLGLNLIPSAYVMSRWTKQAISNPMFHVLDNIDAQCAQADDIKRLLSKLWSDIHICIGLAEPRVDHLIDFSKIVEAYKIKLLSAAQTQEDATINEGVLDAMHIGKEHQFESFVGMAAPREINIHPPTQSKNKGSGKRLKSAKEKGIEGSQKKRRTCKSCGEMAGHNARTCPKKQQTYISNPT
;
A
#
# COMPACT_ATOMS: atom_id res chain seq x y z
N MET A 1 2.80 -21.84 -26.94
CA MET A 1 3.02 -20.78 -27.96
C MET A 1 3.50 -19.53 -27.24
N ASP A 2 4.59 -18.90 -27.67
CA ASP A 2 5.13 -17.68 -27.06
C ASP A 2 4.86 -16.48 -27.97
N ILE A 3 4.27 -15.42 -27.42
CA ILE A 3 3.79 -14.24 -28.15
C ILE A 3 4.37 -12.99 -27.49
N ILE A 4 5.02 -12.13 -28.30
CA ILE A 4 5.61 -10.89 -27.81
C ILE A 4 4.67 -9.71 -28.06
N ILE A 5 4.23 -9.06 -26.99
CA ILE A 5 3.41 -7.85 -27.01
C ILE A 5 4.27 -6.62 -26.78
N LYS A 6 4.24 -5.66 -27.70
CA LYS A 6 4.94 -4.38 -27.59
C LYS A 6 3.98 -3.27 -27.19
N GLU A 7 4.36 -2.49 -26.19
CA GLU A 7 3.63 -1.31 -25.76
C GLU A 7 4.08 -0.03 -26.45
N THR A 8 3.23 0.99 -26.39
CA THR A 8 3.52 2.33 -26.93
C THR A 8 4.71 3.02 -26.26
N ASN A 9 5.05 2.62 -25.03
CA ASN A 9 6.22 3.09 -24.29
C ASN A 9 7.52 2.34 -24.65
N GLY A 10 7.49 1.42 -25.61
CA GLY A 10 8.63 0.62 -26.05
C GLY A 10 8.91 -0.64 -25.23
N LYS A 11 8.18 -0.88 -24.13
CA LYS A 11 8.33 -2.11 -23.34
C LYS A 11 7.72 -3.30 -24.08
N SER A 12 8.40 -4.45 -23.96
CA SER A 12 7.95 -5.71 -24.56
C SER A 12 7.64 -6.72 -23.45
N PHE A 13 6.57 -7.47 -23.62
CA PHE A 13 6.11 -8.49 -22.69
C PHE A 13 5.91 -9.80 -23.44
N SER A 14 6.36 -10.92 -22.86
CA SER A 14 6.11 -12.26 -23.41
C SER A 14 4.85 -12.83 -22.77
N VAL A 15 4.00 -13.43 -23.59
CA VAL A 15 2.80 -14.15 -23.19
C VAL A 15 2.94 -15.58 -23.70
N VAL A 16 3.05 -16.51 -22.76
CA VAL A 16 3.11 -17.94 -23.04
C VAL A 16 1.71 -18.51 -22.88
N HIS A 17 1.19 -19.11 -23.96
CA HIS A 17 0.00 -19.94 -23.94
C HIS A 17 0.41 -21.42 -23.83
N ASP A 18 0.06 -22.03 -22.71
CA ASP A 18 0.11 -23.48 -22.51
C ASP A 18 -1.19 -24.09 -23.08
N MET A 19 -1.05 -24.81 -24.19
CA MET A 19 -2.20 -25.41 -24.88
C MET A 19 -2.74 -26.65 -24.14
N VAL A 20 -1.94 -27.29 -23.29
CA VAL A 20 -2.34 -28.48 -22.53
C VAL A 20 -3.18 -28.07 -21.33
N LEU A 21 -2.71 -27.07 -20.59
CA LEU A 21 -3.41 -26.54 -19.42
C LEU A 21 -4.41 -25.44 -19.76
N THR A 22 -4.43 -24.97 -21.01
CA THR A 22 -5.24 -23.81 -21.48
C THR A 22 -5.00 -22.55 -20.64
N THR A 23 -3.76 -22.38 -20.17
CA THR A 23 -3.33 -21.27 -19.32
C THR A 23 -2.45 -20.29 -20.08
N PHE A 24 -2.51 -19.03 -19.66
CA PHE A 24 -1.76 -17.90 -20.16
C PHE A 24 -0.87 -17.33 -19.04
N THR A 25 0.43 -17.24 -19.29
CA THR A 25 1.38 -16.61 -18.37
C THR A 25 2.03 -15.42 -19.05
N CYS A 26 2.00 -14.26 -18.40
CA CYS A 26 2.62 -13.05 -18.92
C CYS A 26 3.83 -12.64 -18.07
N SER A 27 4.90 -12.16 -18.71
CA SER A 27 6.09 -11.65 -18.03
C SER A 27 5.83 -10.44 -17.13
N CYS A 28 4.69 -9.75 -17.28
CA CYS A 28 4.31 -8.67 -16.37
C CYS A 28 3.83 -9.13 -14.99
N LYS A 29 3.57 -10.44 -14.80
CA LYS A 29 3.16 -11.04 -13.52
C LYS A 29 1.90 -10.45 -12.88
N HIS A 30 1.03 -9.84 -13.68
CA HIS A 30 -0.13 -9.10 -13.18
C HIS A 30 -1.18 -10.01 -12.52
N PHE A 31 -1.37 -11.22 -13.06
CA PHE A 31 -2.30 -12.17 -12.48
C PHE A 31 -1.78 -12.68 -11.14
N GLU A 32 -0.48 -12.99 -11.05
CA GLU A 32 0.18 -13.41 -9.82
C GLU A 32 0.18 -12.31 -8.74
N LEU A 33 0.26 -11.04 -9.14
CA LEU A 33 0.28 -9.89 -8.22
C LEU A 33 -1.11 -9.41 -7.79
N TYR A 34 -2.09 -9.42 -8.69
CA TYR A 34 -3.39 -8.77 -8.48
C TYR A 34 -4.59 -9.71 -8.60
N GLY A 35 -4.40 -10.90 -9.18
CA GLY A 35 -5.45 -11.89 -9.35
C GLY A 35 -6.40 -11.64 -10.52
N TRP A 36 -6.00 -10.81 -11.48
CA TRP A 36 -6.74 -10.60 -12.73
C TRP A 36 -5.78 -10.52 -13.93
N LEU A 37 -6.27 -10.91 -15.11
CA LEU A 37 -5.48 -10.91 -16.33
C LEU A 37 -5.02 -9.49 -16.70
N CYS A 38 -3.78 -9.38 -17.18
CA CYS A 38 -3.28 -8.12 -17.73
C CYS A 38 -3.83 -7.88 -19.14
N ARG A 39 -3.72 -6.62 -19.59
CA ARG A 39 -4.00 -6.24 -20.99
C ARG A 39 -3.26 -7.10 -22.01
N HIS A 40 -2.04 -7.57 -21.72
CA HIS A 40 -1.26 -8.37 -22.67
C HIS A 40 -1.90 -9.71 -22.95
N VAL A 41 -2.40 -10.39 -21.91
CA VAL A 41 -3.12 -11.65 -22.08
C VAL A 41 -4.46 -11.42 -22.79
N PHE A 42 -5.16 -10.32 -22.49
CA PHE A 42 -6.41 -10.00 -23.21
C PHE A 42 -6.22 -9.81 -24.71
N VAL A 43 -5.10 -9.19 -25.14
CA VAL A 43 -4.77 -9.09 -26.56
C VAL A 43 -4.59 -10.48 -27.19
N VAL A 44 -3.84 -11.35 -26.52
CA VAL A 44 -3.63 -12.73 -27.00
C VAL A 44 -4.92 -13.53 -27.06
N LEU A 45 -5.79 -13.44 -26.03
CA LEU A 45 -7.09 -14.10 -26.03
C LEU A 45 -7.94 -13.65 -27.23
N LYS A 46 -7.94 -12.35 -27.54
CA LYS A 46 -8.64 -11.78 -28.69
C LYS A 46 -8.10 -12.31 -30.01
N ASP A 47 -6.77 -12.36 -30.16
CA ASP A 47 -6.12 -12.84 -31.38
C ASP A 47 -6.37 -14.35 -31.61
N LEU A 48 -6.54 -15.11 -30.53
CA LEU A 48 -6.92 -16.52 -30.57
C LEU A 48 -8.45 -16.74 -30.72
N GLY A 49 -9.25 -15.68 -30.78
CA GLY A 49 -10.71 -15.78 -30.90
C GLY A 49 -11.41 -16.33 -29.65
N LEU A 50 -10.75 -16.29 -28.48
CA LEU A 50 -11.30 -16.76 -27.22
C LEU A 50 -12.22 -15.69 -26.61
N ASN A 51 -13.53 -15.88 -26.76
CA ASN A 51 -14.55 -14.94 -26.28
C ASN A 51 -14.90 -15.12 -24.78
N LEU A 52 -14.35 -16.16 -24.16
CA LEU A 52 -14.55 -16.46 -22.74
C LEU A 52 -13.20 -16.47 -22.03
N ILE A 53 -13.17 -15.87 -20.84
CA ILE A 53 -12.01 -15.97 -19.96
C ILE A 53 -11.98 -17.40 -19.39
N PRO A 54 -10.84 -18.12 -19.49
CA PRO A 54 -10.75 -19.46 -18.91
C PRO A 54 -11.04 -19.42 -17.41
N SER A 55 -11.77 -20.42 -16.90
CA SER A 55 -12.22 -20.47 -15.51
C SER A 55 -11.06 -20.41 -14.49
N ALA A 56 -9.87 -20.89 -14.87
CA ALA A 56 -8.64 -20.79 -14.08
C ALA A 56 -8.26 -19.34 -13.70
N TYR A 57 -8.72 -18.34 -14.46
CA TYR A 57 -8.48 -16.92 -14.20
C TYR A 57 -9.65 -16.20 -13.51
N VAL A 58 -10.77 -16.90 -13.28
CA VAL A 58 -11.94 -16.36 -12.58
C VAL A 58 -11.82 -16.73 -11.10
N MET A 59 -11.08 -15.92 -10.34
CA MET A 59 -10.92 -16.16 -8.90
C MET A 59 -12.24 -15.95 -8.15
N SER A 60 -12.47 -16.75 -7.12
CA SER A 60 -13.67 -16.68 -6.25
C SER A 60 -13.98 -15.27 -5.77
N ARG A 61 -12.94 -14.49 -5.41
CA ARG A 61 -13.08 -13.09 -4.95
C ARG A 61 -13.73 -12.15 -5.97
N TRP A 62 -13.75 -12.51 -7.24
CA TRP A 62 -14.35 -11.73 -8.34
C TRP A 62 -15.71 -12.26 -8.78
N THR A 63 -16.23 -13.30 -8.12
CA THR A 63 -17.55 -13.87 -8.40
C THR A 63 -18.63 -13.27 -7.49
N LYS A 64 -19.90 -13.39 -7.89
CA LYS A 64 -21.04 -12.95 -7.05
C LYS A 64 -21.10 -13.69 -5.71
N GLN A 65 -20.52 -14.89 -5.65
CA GLN A 65 -20.42 -15.77 -4.50
C GLN A 65 -19.18 -15.50 -3.64
N ALA A 66 -18.46 -14.39 -3.87
CA ALA A 66 -17.30 -14.00 -3.07
C ALA A 66 -17.60 -13.84 -1.57
N ILE A 67 -18.87 -13.66 -1.19
CA ILE A 67 -19.32 -13.55 0.21
C ILE A 67 -19.48 -14.93 0.86
N SER A 68 -19.81 -15.96 0.08
CA SER A 68 -20.00 -17.33 0.59
C SER A 68 -18.72 -18.17 0.60
N ASN A 69 -17.67 -17.71 -0.09
CA ASN A 69 -16.36 -18.35 -0.11
C ASN A 69 -15.36 -17.49 0.69
N PRO A 70 -14.62 -18.05 1.65
CA PRO A 70 -13.61 -17.31 2.40
C PRO A 70 -12.64 -16.61 1.44
N MET A 71 -12.37 -15.32 1.65
CA MET A 71 -11.49 -14.51 0.80
C MET A 71 -10.06 -15.06 0.68
N PHE A 72 -9.71 -16.00 1.55
CA PHE A 72 -8.40 -16.62 1.67
C PHE A 72 -8.52 -18.13 1.44
N HIS A 73 -8.31 -18.56 0.19
CA HIS A 73 -7.79 -19.90 -0.08
C HIS A 73 -6.30 -19.88 0.30
N VAL A 74 -5.97 -19.95 1.59
CA VAL A 74 -4.60 -20.21 2.08
C VAL A 74 -4.36 -21.71 1.93
N LEU A 75 -4.43 -22.22 0.70
CA LEU A 75 -4.19 -23.63 0.44
C LEU A 75 -2.93 -23.90 -0.37
N ASP A 76 -2.27 -22.89 -0.96
CA ASP A 76 -1.13 -23.18 -1.85
C ASP A 76 0.17 -22.40 -1.59
N ASN A 77 0.33 -21.65 -0.49
CA ASN A 77 1.62 -20.96 -0.21
C ASN A 77 1.95 -20.83 1.28
N ILE A 78 2.13 -21.95 1.99
CA ILE A 78 2.90 -21.95 3.24
C ILE A 78 4.02 -22.99 3.11
N ASP A 79 5.24 -22.48 3.15
CA ASP A 79 6.50 -23.22 3.16
C ASP A 79 6.51 -24.24 4.31
N ALA A 80 6.89 -25.48 4.00
CA ALA A 80 6.66 -26.68 4.81
C ALA A 80 7.59 -26.81 6.04
N GLN A 81 7.87 -25.72 6.76
CA GLN A 81 8.90 -25.69 7.80
C GLN A 81 8.41 -25.38 9.24
N CYS A 82 7.10 -25.31 9.55
CA CYS A 82 6.66 -24.99 10.93
C CYS A 82 5.40 -25.74 11.42
N ALA A 83 5.48 -27.07 11.49
CA ALA A 83 4.35 -27.99 11.67
C ALA A 83 3.44 -27.84 12.92
N GLN A 84 3.75 -27.01 13.93
CA GLN A 84 2.91 -26.84 15.13
C GLN A 84 2.09 -25.54 15.13
N ALA A 85 2.60 -24.46 14.51
CA ALA A 85 1.87 -23.20 14.38
C ALA A 85 0.82 -23.22 13.25
N ASP A 86 0.86 -24.27 12.43
CA ASP A 86 0.06 -24.43 11.20
C ASP A 86 -1.32 -25.07 11.48
N ASP A 87 -1.45 -25.92 12.49
CA ASP A 87 -2.72 -26.59 12.79
C ASP A 87 -3.77 -25.64 13.34
N ILE A 88 -3.39 -24.73 14.25
CA ILE A 88 -4.31 -23.71 14.78
C ILE A 88 -4.78 -22.80 13.65
N LYS A 89 -3.87 -22.35 12.77
CA LYS A 89 -4.23 -21.50 11.64
C LYS A 89 -5.16 -22.22 10.66
N ARG A 90 -4.88 -23.49 10.34
CA ARG A 90 -5.74 -24.31 9.48
C ARG A 90 -7.13 -24.51 10.09
N LEU A 91 -7.20 -24.80 11.38
CA LEU A 91 -8.45 -24.93 12.12
C LEU A 91 -9.22 -23.61 12.16
N LEU A 92 -8.54 -22.48 12.38
CA LEU A 92 -9.15 -21.16 12.35
C LEU A 92 -9.71 -20.85 10.95
N SER A 93 -8.94 -21.08 9.89
CA SER A 93 -9.41 -20.87 8.52
C SER A 93 -10.62 -21.74 8.20
N LYS A 94 -10.61 -23.01 8.62
CA LYS A 94 -11.76 -23.90 8.46
C LYS A 94 -12.98 -23.41 9.24
N LEU A 95 -12.82 -23.07 10.52
CA LEU A 95 -13.89 -22.59 11.39
C LEU A 95 -14.53 -21.32 10.83
N TRP A 96 -13.71 -20.36 10.37
CA TRP A 96 -14.20 -19.14 9.72
C TRP A 96 -15.04 -19.46 8.49
N SER A 97 -14.57 -20.38 7.64
CA SER A 97 -15.29 -20.80 6.44
C SER A 97 -16.65 -21.41 6.79
N ASP A 98 -16.66 -22.34 7.75
CA ASP A 98 -17.88 -23.02 8.21
C ASP A 98 -18.89 -22.01 8.82
N ILE A 99 -18.42 -21.03 9.61
CA ILE A 99 -19.28 -19.96 10.16
C ILE A 99 -19.89 -19.11 9.03
N HIS A 100 -19.09 -18.69 8.04
CA HIS A 100 -19.57 -17.90 6.92
C HIS A 100 -20.62 -18.66 6.08
N ILE A 101 -20.41 -19.96 5.85
CA ILE A 101 -21.38 -20.83 5.19
C ILE A 101 -22.69 -20.87 5.99
N CYS A 102 -22.62 -21.08 7.31
CA CYS A 102 -23.79 -21.10 8.17
C CYS A 102 -24.58 -19.78 8.11
N ILE A 103 -23.90 -18.64 8.11
CA ILE A 103 -24.53 -17.31 7.98
C ILE A 103 -25.26 -17.20 6.63
N GLY A 104 -24.60 -17.56 5.52
CA GLY A 104 -25.21 -17.51 4.19
C GLY A 104 -26.41 -18.46 4.03
N LEU A 105 -26.37 -19.63 4.67
CA LEU A 105 -27.51 -20.58 4.68
C LEU A 105 -28.66 -20.11 5.57
N ALA A 106 -28.37 -19.39 6.65
CA ALA A 106 -29.37 -18.85 7.57
C ALA A 106 -29.98 -17.53 7.06
N GLU A 107 -29.28 -16.76 6.24
CA GLU A 107 -29.69 -15.45 5.71
C GLU A 107 -31.15 -15.38 5.21
N PRO A 108 -31.70 -16.38 4.49
CA PRO A 108 -33.07 -16.32 4.01
C PRO A 108 -34.15 -16.34 5.09
N ARG A 109 -33.80 -16.71 6.34
CA ARG A 109 -34.77 -16.85 7.44
C ARG A 109 -34.25 -16.28 8.76
N VAL A 110 -34.99 -15.30 9.29
CA VAL A 110 -34.62 -14.58 10.51
C VAL A 110 -34.57 -15.48 11.75
N ASP A 111 -35.41 -16.50 11.83
CA ASP A 111 -35.41 -17.46 12.94
C ASP A 111 -34.10 -18.27 12.99
N HIS A 112 -33.60 -18.73 11.84
CA HIS A 112 -32.32 -19.44 11.75
C HIS A 112 -31.13 -18.54 12.13
N LEU A 113 -31.16 -17.26 11.78
CA LEU A 113 -30.14 -16.29 12.21
C LEU A 113 -30.17 -16.05 13.71
N ILE A 114 -31.36 -15.94 14.30
CA ILE A 114 -31.54 -15.80 15.75
C ILE A 114 -30.99 -17.03 16.47
N ASP A 115 -31.29 -18.23 15.97
CA ASP A 115 -30.85 -19.48 16.59
C ASP A 115 -29.33 -19.68 16.45
N PHE A 116 -28.75 -19.36 15.29
CA PHE A 116 -27.30 -19.37 15.12
C PHE A 116 -26.61 -18.35 16.03
N SER A 117 -27.15 -17.14 16.15
CA SER A 117 -26.65 -16.10 17.07
C SER A 117 -26.63 -16.57 18.53
N LYS A 118 -27.70 -17.23 18.99
CA LYS A 118 -27.75 -17.81 20.34
C LYS A 118 -26.66 -18.86 20.57
N ILE A 119 -26.40 -19.72 19.58
CA ILE A 119 -25.36 -20.76 19.67
C ILE A 119 -23.98 -20.12 19.81
N VAL A 120 -23.67 -19.12 18.99
CA VAL A 120 -22.38 -18.40 19.03
C VAL A 120 -22.22 -17.66 20.36
N GLU A 121 -23.26 -16.97 20.83
CA GLU A 121 -23.20 -16.24 22.11
C GLU A 121 -23.05 -17.20 23.30
N ALA A 122 -23.74 -18.35 23.31
CA ALA A 122 -23.58 -19.36 24.34
C ALA A 122 -22.14 -19.90 24.41
N TYR A 123 -21.52 -20.15 23.26
CA TYR A 123 -20.13 -20.61 23.21
C TYR A 123 -19.14 -19.52 23.64
N LYS A 124 -19.38 -18.27 23.26
CA LYS A 124 -18.60 -17.11 23.72
C LYS A 124 -18.64 -16.97 25.24
N ILE A 125 -19.82 -17.04 25.86
CA ILE A 125 -19.96 -17.00 27.32
C ILE A 125 -19.18 -18.13 27.98
N LYS A 126 -19.25 -19.36 27.43
CA LYS A 126 -18.50 -20.52 27.93
C LYS A 126 -16.98 -20.32 27.87
N LEU A 127 -16.46 -19.70 26.82
CA LEU A 127 -15.02 -19.40 26.70
C LEU A 127 -14.59 -18.31 27.70
N LEU A 128 -15.41 -17.28 27.89
CA LEU A 128 -15.13 -16.20 28.84
C LEU A 128 -15.13 -16.69 30.29
N SER A 129 -16.08 -17.56 30.67
CA SER A 129 -16.12 -18.12 32.02
C SER A 129 -14.97 -19.07 32.31
N ALA A 130 -14.50 -19.82 31.31
CA ALA A 130 -13.32 -20.68 31.44
C ALA A 130 -11.99 -19.89 31.54
N ALA A 131 -11.96 -18.65 31.04
CA ALA A 131 -10.80 -17.77 31.17
C ALA A 131 -10.73 -17.07 32.55
N GLN A 132 -11.89 -16.81 33.18
CA GLN A 132 -11.96 -16.14 34.50
C GLN A 132 -11.58 -17.07 35.67
N THR A 133 -11.74 -18.39 35.54
CA THR A 133 -11.39 -19.36 36.59
C THR A 133 -9.88 -19.58 36.76
N GLN A 134 -9.02 -18.99 35.92
CA GLN A 134 -7.56 -19.17 35.99
C GLN A 134 -6.84 -18.11 36.84
N GLU A 135 -7.49 -17.02 37.26
CA GLU A 135 -6.83 -15.96 38.06
C GLU A 135 -6.94 -16.16 39.59
N ASP A 136 -7.83 -17.04 40.08
CA ASP A 136 -8.06 -17.24 41.53
C ASP A 136 -7.25 -18.40 42.16
N ALA A 137 -6.34 -19.04 41.42
CA ALA A 137 -5.66 -20.26 41.89
C ALA A 137 -4.13 -20.29 41.68
N THR A 138 -3.40 -19.19 41.89
CA THR A 138 -1.96 -19.25 42.24
C THR A 138 -1.51 -17.97 42.96
N ILE A 139 -1.73 -17.90 44.27
CA ILE A 139 -0.73 -17.28 45.16
C ILE A 139 0.14 -18.45 45.63
N ASN A 140 1.36 -18.55 45.09
CA ASN A 140 2.54 -19.04 45.81
C ASN A 140 3.79 -18.78 44.96
N GLU A 141 4.73 -18.06 45.56
CA GLU A 141 6.07 -17.78 45.05
C GLU A 141 6.87 -19.05 44.80
N GLY A 142 7.74 -19.00 43.79
CA GLY A 142 9.00 -19.75 43.79
C GLY A 142 9.23 -20.68 42.61
N VAL A 143 10.17 -20.24 41.76
CA VAL A 143 11.14 -21.07 41.03
C VAL A 143 10.78 -21.53 39.59
N LEU A 144 11.24 -20.70 38.64
CA LEU A 144 12.07 -21.00 37.45
C LEU A 144 11.56 -21.95 36.32
N ASP A 145 11.39 -21.31 35.16
CA ASP A 145 12.08 -21.64 33.90
C ASP A 145 11.59 -22.82 33.05
N ALA A 146 10.69 -22.53 32.12
CA ALA A 146 10.92 -22.75 30.68
C ALA A 146 9.75 -22.19 29.87
N MET A 147 10.07 -21.54 28.74
CA MET A 147 9.16 -21.36 27.59
C MET A 147 8.13 -20.21 27.67
N HIS A 148 8.59 -18.99 27.93
CA HIS A 148 7.98 -17.80 27.31
C HIS A 148 9.08 -16.79 26.96
N ILE A 149 9.72 -16.96 25.80
CA ILE A 149 10.40 -15.85 25.15
C ILE A 149 9.29 -14.90 24.71
N GLY A 150 9.01 -13.89 25.54
CA GLY A 150 8.03 -12.87 25.23
C GLY A 150 8.29 -12.28 23.85
N LYS A 151 7.22 -11.97 23.10
CA LYS A 151 7.29 -11.40 21.74
C LYS A 151 8.25 -10.21 21.65
N GLU A 152 8.41 -9.48 22.74
CA GLU A 152 9.37 -8.39 22.93
C GLU A 152 10.81 -8.82 22.58
N HIS A 153 11.30 -9.93 23.14
CA HIS A 153 12.65 -10.42 22.90
C HIS A 153 12.86 -10.89 21.44
N GLN A 154 11.80 -11.34 20.75
CA GLN A 154 11.87 -11.65 19.32
C GLN A 154 12.03 -10.38 18.47
N PHE A 155 11.32 -9.30 18.82
CA PHE A 155 11.47 -8.01 18.14
C PHE A 155 12.82 -7.36 18.43
N GLU A 156 13.30 -7.39 19.67
CA GLU A 156 14.60 -6.84 20.05
C GLU A 156 15.76 -7.57 19.35
N SER A 157 15.67 -8.89 19.21
CA SER A 157 16.63 -9.70 18.46
C SER A 157 16.63 -9.37 16.96
N PHE A 158 15.44 -9.20 16.35
CA PHE A 158 15.31 -8.87 14.94
C PHE A 158 15.77 -7.45 14.60
N VAL A 159 15.44 -6.47 15.44
CA VAL A 159 15.76 -5.05 15.22
C VAL A 159 17.15 -4.69 15.76
N GLY A 160 17.72 -5.52 16.66
CA GLY A 160 19.00 -5.27 17.31
C GLY A 160 18.97 -4.13 18.32
N MET A 161 17.78 -3.71 18.75
CA MET A 161 17.57 -2.60 19.68
C MET A 161 16.57 -3.01 20.75
N ALA A 162 16.92 -2.76 22.02
CA ALA A 162 15.99 -2.93 23.13
C ALA A 162 14.84 -1.91 23.03
N ALA A 163 13.63 -2.33 23.40
CA ALA A 163 12.47 -1.46 23.41
C ALA A 163 12.69 -0.31 24.43
N PRO A 164 12.47 0.96 24.05
CA PRO A 164 12.56 2.08 24.98
C PRO A 164 11.52 1.92 26.10
N ARG A 165 11.93 2.16 27.35
CA ARG A 165 11.03 2.10 28.52
C ARG A 165 9.94 3.18 28.50
N GLU A 166 10.16 4.24 27.73
CA GLU A 166 9.26 5.37 27.62
C GLU A 166 9.10 5.75 26.13
N ILE A 167 7.87 5.73 25.64
CA ILE A 167 7.54 6.04 24.25
C ILE A 167 6.84 7.40 24.21
N ASN A 168 7.58 8.45 23.87
CA ASN A 168 7.01 9.78 23.63
C ASN A 168 6.51 9.89 22.18
N ILE A 169 5.23 9.59 21.97
CA ILE A 169 4.58 9.69 20.66
C ILE A 169 4.08 11.13 20.45
N HIS A 170 4.80 11.90 19.63
CA HIS A 170 4.29 13.18 19.14
C HIS A 170 3.31 12.97 17.97
N PRO A 171 2.30 13.85 17.81
CA PRO A 171 1.49 13.86 16.61
C PRO A 171 2.37 13.96 15.36
N PRO A 172 2.07 13.24 14.27
CA PRO A 172 2.82 13.36 13.03
C PRO A 172 2.84 14.82 12.58
N THR A 173 3.99 15.29 12.11
CA THR A 173 4.13 16.65 11.61
C THR A 173 3.07 16.91 10.55
N GLN A 174 2.24 17.93 10.74
CA GLN A 174 1.13 18.23 9.84
C GLN A 174 1.67 18.46 8.42
N SER A 175 1.34 17.54 7.50
CA SER A 175 1.74 17.66 6.11
C SER A 175 0.86 18.68 5.39
N LYS A 176 1.46 19.51 4.53
CA LYS A 176 0.71 20.44 3.67
C LYS A 176 0.10 19.64 2.51
N ASN A 177 -1.08 19.07 2.74
CA ASN A 177 -1.84 18.26 1.78
C ASN A 177 -2.52 19.06 0.68
N LYS A 178 -2.71 20.37 0.88
CA LYS A 178 -3.11 21.32 -0.15
C LYS A 178 -1.85 22.07 -0.57
N GLY A 179 -1.52 22.03 -1.87
CA GLY A 179 -0.31 22.61 -2.45
C GLY A 179 0.00 24.00 -1.91
N SER A 180 1.27 24.43 -1.99
CA SER A 180 1.94 25.59 -1.37
C SER A 180 1.19 26.96 -1.29
N GLY A 181 -0.04 27.10 -1.79
CA GLY A 181 -0.80 28.34 -1.94
C GLY A 181 -0.24 29.21 -3.07
N LYS A 182 0.99 28.94 -3.49
CA LYS A 182 1.67 29.58 -4.61
C LYS A 182 1.34 28.81 -5.88
N ARG A 183 0.79 29.52 -6.87
CA ARG A 183 0.57 28.99 -8.22
C ARG A 183 1.90 28.52 -8.81
N LEU A 184 1.94 27.29 -9.33
CA LEU A 184 3.07 26.79 -10.10
C LEU A 184 3.20 27.61 -11.38
N LYS A 185 4.34 28.31 -11.56
CA LYS A 185 4.62 29.05 -12.79
C LYS A 185 4.96 28.11 -13.94
N SER A 186 4.39 28.36 -15.12
CA SER A 186 4.72 27.59 -16.33
C SER A 186 6.14 27.88 -16.81
N ALA A 187 6.70 27.00 -17.67
CA ALA A 187 8.00 27.24 -18.30
C ALA A 187 8.02 28.57 -19.08
N LYS A 188 6.90 28.92 -19.72
CA LYS A 188 6.71 30.19 -20.45
C LYS A 188 6.82 31.39 -19.50
N GLU A 189 6.17 31.35 -18.35
CA GLU A 189 6.21 32.44 -17.37
C GLU A 189 7.59 32.63 -16.76
N LYS A 190 8.28 31.54 -16.43
CA LYS A 190 9.68 31.59 -15.97
C LYS A 190 10.59 32.18 -17.04
N GLY A 191 10.36 31.82 -18.30
CA GLY A 191 11.06 32.39 -19.46
C GLY A 191 10.84 33.90 -19.57
N ILE A 192 9.59 34.37 -19.46
CA ILE A 192 9.25 35.80 -19.54
C ILE A 192 9.93 36.61 -18.42
N GLU A 193 9.87 36.14 -17.17
CA GLU A 193 10.52 36.82 -16.03
C GLU A 193 12.04 36.83 -16.16
N GLY A 194 12.65 35.72 -16.59
CA GLY A 194 14.09 35.64 -16.84
C GLY A 194 14.57 36.51 -18.01
N SER A 195 13.68 36.77 -18.98
CA SER A 195 13.96 37.59 -20.17
C SER A 195 13.89 39.09 -19.90
N GLN A 196 13.33 39.52 -18.76
CA GLN A 196 13.32 40.93 -18.38
C GLN A 196 14.76 41.39 -18.16
N LYS A 197 15.26 42.26 -19.04
CA LYS A 197 16.60 42.86 -18.90
C LYS A 197 16.67 43.59 -17.56
N LYS A 198 17.41 43.02 -16.59
CA LYS A 198 17.70 43.70 -15.32
C LYS A 198 18.35 45.05 -15.62
N ARG A 199 17.73 46.14 -15.18
CA ARG A 199 18.33 47.48 -15.28
C ARG A 199 19.65 47.47 -14.52
N ARG A 200 20.74 47.88 -15.17
CA ARG A 200 22.05 47.96 -14.52
C ARG A 200 22.03 49.08 -13.47
N THR A 201 22.59 48.79 -12.30
CA THR A 201 22.82 49.78 -11.26
C THR A 201 24.05 50.61 -11.60
N CYS A 202 23.92 51.94 -11.58
CA CYS A 202 25.05 52.84 -11.82
C CYS A 202 25.99 52.85 -10.61
N LYS A 203 27.29 52.56 -10.79
CA LYS A 203 28.28 52.60 -9.70
C LYS A 203 28.55 54.01 -9.14
N SER A 204 28.19 55.07 -9.87
CA SER A 204 28.43 56.45 -9.44
C SER A 204 27.28 57.04 -8.61
N CYS A 205 26.03 56.69 -8.88
CA CYS A 205 24.87 57.20 -8.13
C CYS A 205 24.05 56.13 -7.42
N GLY A 206 24.35 54.85 -7.60
CA GLY A 206 23.63 53.74 -6.96
C GLY A 206 22.25 53.41 -7.56
N GLU A 207 21.79 54.12 -8.59
CA GLU A 207 20.42 53.95 -9.11
C GLU A 207 20.32 52.88 -10.21
N MET A 208 19.23 52.09 -10.18
CA MET A 208 18.85 51.15 -11.26
C MET A 208 18.09 51.86 -12.38
N ALA A 209 18.73 52.89 -12.95
CA ALA A 209 18.10 53.83 -13.89
C ALA A 209 18.51 53.63 -15.36
N GLY A 210 19.22 52.53 -15.70
CA GLY A 210 19.54 52.18 -17.09
C GLY A 210 20.71 52.96 -17.70
N HIS A 211 21.50 53.68 -16.90
CA HIS A 211 22.73 54.35 -17.32
C HIS A 211 23.95 53.74 -16.59
N ASN A 212 25.17 53.96 -17.11
CA ASN A 212 26.40 53.49 -16.48
C ASN A 212 27.18 54.64 -15.80
N ALA A 213 28.27 54.32 -15.10
CA ALA A 213 29.09 55.31 -14.37
C ALA A 213 29.73 56.38 -15.27
N ARG A 214 29.95 56.08 -16.56
CA ARG A 214 30.52 57.02 -17.54
C ARG A 214 29.47 57.99 -18.07
N THR A 215 28.21 57.57 -18.12
CA THR A 215 27.06 58.35 -18.60
C THR A 215 26.14 58.79 -17.47
N CYS A 216 26.66 58.90 -16.24
CA CYS A 216 25.86 59.22 -15.06
C CYS A 216 25.54 60.73 -15.01
N PRO A 217 24.25 61.12 -15.03
CA PRO A 217 23.86 62.55 -15.01
C PRO A 217 24.30 63.25 -13.72
N LYS A 218 24.19 62.57 -12.58
CA LYS A 218 24.62 63.12 -11.28
C LYS A 218 26.12 63.38 -11.24
N LYS A 219 26.93 62.54 -11.90
CA LYS A 219 28.37 62.74 -12.01
C LYS A 219 28.70 63.95 -12.90
N GLN A 220 27.92 64.20 -13.95
CA GLN A 220 28.12 65.38 -14.81
C GLN A 220 27.73 66.68 -14.09
N GLN A 221 26.67 66.66 -13.27
CA GLN A 221 26.25 67.82 -12.48
C GLN A 221 27.29 68.24 -11.43
N THR A 222 27.97 67.29 -10.77
CA THR A 222 29.02 67.61 -9.79
C THR A 222 30.26 68.28 -10.38
N TYR A 223 30.54 68.08 -11.68
CA TYR A 223 31.63 68.78 -12.38
C TYR A 223 31.24 70.21 -12.77
N ILE A 224 29.95 70.47 -12.97
CA ILE A 224 29.46 71.80 -13.37
C ILE A 224 29.30 72.72 -12.14
N SER A 225 29.03 72.16 -10.95
CA SER A 225 28.86 72.93 -9.72
C SER A 225 30.15 73.29 -8.98
N ASN A 226 31.31 72.79 -9.41
CA ASN A 226 32.64 73.20 -8.92
C ASN A 226 33.51 73.66 -10.10
N PRO A 227 33.37 74.90 -10.58
CA PRO A 227 34.41 75.51 -11.38
C PRO A 227 35.54 75.96 -10.44
N THR A 228 36.77 75.60 -10.79
CA THR A 228 38.01 76.23 -10.29
C THR A 228 37.98 77.74 -10.43
#